data_AF-A0A2S5L255-F1
#
_entry.id   AF-A0A2S5L255-F1
#
_cell.length_a   1.000
_cell.length_b   1.000
_cell.length_c   1.000
_cell.angle_alpha   90.00
_cell.angle_beta   90.00
_cell.angle_gamma   90.00
#
_symmetry.space_group_name_H-M   'P 1'
#
loop_
_entity.id
_entity.type
_entity.pdbx_description
1 polymer ?
#
loop_
_entity_poly.entity_id
_entity_poly.type
_entity_poly.pdbx_seq_one_letter_code
_entity_poly.pdbx_strand_id
1 'polypeptide(L)'
;MLAAAFLWRGINLLSALCLILVTTPAYADEHQHLHQSQSNAESSMHVLKPGEKWKTDEVVKLGMDNIRQAISVRQDDIIKGRLSTHDYHRIAIVIERNAAEIVRNCKLAKDADRAFHRVVLVDLLDGVTLMRTSKNIQAQRVGALGVLQSLRNYGKYFQHDGWSLDAVKSD
;
A
#
# COMPACT_ATOMS: atom_id res chain seq x y z
N MET A 1 -38.45 46.88 -47.87
CA MET A 1 -38.23 48.15 -48.59
C MET A 1 -38.47 49.29 -47.61
N LEU A 2 -37.42 50.08 -47.32
CA LEU A 2 -37.41 51.54 -46.99
C LEU A 2 -38.19 52.03 -45.74
N ALA A 3 -37.70 52.90 -44.85
CA ALA A 3 -36.54 53.80 -44.86
C ALA A 3 -36.19 54.34 -43.44
N ALA A 4 -34.91 54.73 -43.28
CA ALA A 4 -34.29 55.83 -42.53
C ALA A 4 -35.02 56.47 -41.32
N ALA A 5 -34.47 56.39 -40.12
CA ALA A 5 -33.45 57.30 -39.55
C ALA A 5 -33.95 58.72 -39.25
N PHE A 6 -34.08 59.05 -37.96
CA PHE A 6 -34.11 60.43 -37.47
C PHE A 6 -32.99 60.60 -36.43
N LEU A 7 -31.93 61.27 -36.86
CA LEU A 7 -30.85 61.78 -36.02
C LEU A 7 -31.39 62.89 -35.10
N TRP A 8 -31.12 62.81 -33.81
CA TRP A 8 -30.99 64.01 -32.98
C TRP A 8 -30.17 63.72 -31.71
N ARG A 9 -28.95 64.27 -31.69
CA ARG A 9 -28.19 64.82 -30.54
C ARG A 9 -28.45 64.11 -29.20
N GLY A 10 -27.54 63.29 -28.70
CA GLY A 10 -26.29 63.76 -28.10
C GLY A 10 -26.61 64.38 -26.75
N ILE A 11 -26.26 63.72 -25.64
CA ILE A 11 -26.14 64.26 -24.27
C ILE A 11 -25.85 63.11 -23.28
N ASN A 12 -24.86 63.37 -22.41
CA ASN A 12 -24.52 62.70 -21.14
C ASN A 12 -23.65 61.43 -21.15
N LEU A 13 -22.34 61.67 -21.03
CA LEU A 13 -21.49 60.91 -20.09
C LEU A 13 -22.07 61.06 -18.67
N LEU A 14 -22.44 59.94 -18.02
CA LEU A 14 -22.06 59.60 -16.63
C LEU A 14 -22.81 58.33 -16.14
N SER A 15 -22.05 57.52 -15.38
CA SER A 15 -22.44 56.46 -14.45
C SER A 15 -22.65 55.01 -14.94
N ALA A 16 -21.56 54.25 -14.70
CA ALA A 16 -21.47 53.22 -13.67
C ALA A 16 -21.83 51.76 -14.00
N LEU A 17 -21.04 50.90 -13.36
CA LEU A 17 -21.21 49.47 -13.12
C LEU A 17 -20.60 48.53 -14.16
N CYS A 18 -19.39 48.03 -13.86
CA CYS A 18 -19.08 46.66 -14.24
C CYS A 18 -18.20 46.00 -13.19
N LEU A 19 -18.68 44.83 -12.75
CA LEU A 19 -18.20 43.95 -11.69
C LEU A 19 -16.70 43.65 -11.79
N ILE A 20 -16.03 43.67 -10.64
CA ILE A 20 -14.75 43.00 -10.42
C ILE A 20 -15.05 41.49 -10.31
N LEU A 21 -14.75 40.71 -11.34
CA LEU A 21 -14.65 39.26 -11.21
C LEU A 21 -13.22 38.93 -10.74
N VAL A 22 -13.07 38.68 -9.44
CA VAL A 22 -11.90 37.98 -8.91
C VAL A 22 -12.07 36.50 -9.26
N THR A 23 -11.36 36.03 -10.27
CA THR A 23 -11.25 34.60 -10.56
C THR A 23 -10.18 34.00 -9.65
N THR A 24 -10.59 33.31 -8.59
CA THR A 24 -9.71 32.43 -7.83
C THR A 24 -9.54 31.11 -8.58
N PRO A 25 -8.33 30.70 -8.98
CA PRO A 25 -8.12 29.33 -9.41
C PRO A 25 -8.11 28.42 -8.16
N ALA A 26 -9.13 27.58 -8.03
CA ALA A 26 -9.09 26.42 -7.15
C ALA A 26 -8.23 25.35 -7.84
N TYR A 27 -6.99 25.18 -7.37
CA TYR A 27 -6.21 23.99 -7.71
C TYR A 27 -6.57 22.87 -6.73
N ALA A 28 -6.96 21.73 -7.30
CA ALA A 28 -7.21 20.50 -6.59
C ALA A 28 -5.92 20.04 -5.88
N ASP A 29 -6.06 19.63 -4.63
CA ASP A 29 -5.02 18.97 -3.85
C ASP A 29 -4.81 17.57 -4.43
N GLU A 30 -3.85 17.45 -5.34
CA GLU A 30 -3.38 16.16 -5.82
C GLU A 30 -2.57 15.52 -4.69
N HIS A 31 -3.17 14.54 -4.01
CA HIS A 31 -2.45 13.64 -3.10
C HIS A 31 -1.42 12.81 -3.89
N GLN A 32 -0.31 13.44 -4.24
CA GLN A 32 0.88 12.75 -4.72
C GLN A 32 1.61 12.21 -3.49
N HIS A 33 1.59 10.88 -3.35
CA HIS A 33 2.56 10.17 -2.52
C HIS A 33 3.93 10.24 -3.20
N LEU A 34 4.56 11.41 -3.12
CA LEU A 34 5.95 11.62 -3.52
C LEU A 34 6.86 10.92 -2.50
N HIS A 35 7.31 9.71 -2.84
CA HIS A 35 8.49 9.12 -2.24
C HIS A 35 9.71 9.92 -2.68
N GLN A 36 9.97 11.04 -2.00
CA GLN A 36 11.22 11.78 -2.13
C GLN A 36 12.32 10.95 -1.47
N SER A 37 12.94 10.05 -2.24
CA SER A 37 14.16 9.36 -1.80
C SER A 37 15.29 10.39 -1.78
N GLN A 38 15.69 10.82 -0.59
CA GLN A 38 16.94 11.54 -0.40
C GLN A 38 18.10 10.67 -0.90
N SER A 39 18.68 11.08 -2.04
CA SER A 39 20.00 10.64 -2.49
C SER A 39 21.05 11.35 -1.65
N ASN A 40 21.74 10.61 -0.78
CA ASN A 40 23.19 10.69 -0.54
C ASN A 40 23.58 9.90 0.72
N ALA A 41 23.59 8.58 0.56
CA ALA A 41 24.61 7.72 1.13
C ALA A 41 24.69 6.51 0.21
N GLU A 42 25.76 6.42 -0.59
CA GLU A 42 26.16 5.16 -1.20
C GLU A 42 26.56 4.18 -0.08
N SER A 43 25.56 3.68 0.64
CA SER A 43 25.68 2.40 1.32
C SER A 43 25.63 1.40 0.19
N SER A 44 26.79 0.89 -0.22
CA SER A 44 26.87 -0.29 -1.08
C SER A 44 26.01 -1.37 -0.44
N MET A 45 24.77 -1.50 -0.93
CA MET A 45 23.88 -2.55 -0.46
C MET A 45 24.62 -3.84 -0.77
N HIS A 46 24.87 -4.67 0.24
CA HIS A 46 25.43 -5.97 -0.02
C HIS A 46 24.47 -6.70 -0.98
N VAL A 47 24.87 -6.83 -2.24
CA VAL A 47 24.06 -7.52 -3.24
C VAL A 47 24.30 -9.00 -3.02
N LEU A 48 23.27 -9.73 -2.58
CA LEU A 48 23.32 -11.17 -2.46
C LEU A 48 23.74 -11.79 -3.80
N LYS A 49 24.58 -12.81 -3.77
CA LYS A 49 24.86 -13.60 -4.96
C LYS A 49 23.57 -14.31 -5.41
N PRO A 50 23.45 -14.67 -6.70
CA PRO A 50 22.32 -15.47 -7.16
C PRO A 50 22.14 -16.73 -6.30
N GLY A 51 20.94 -16.92 -5.74
CA GLY A 51 20.62 -18.06 -4.88
C GLY A 51 20.92 -17.87 -3.39
N GLU A 52 21.63 -16.82 -2.98
CA GLU A 52 21.76 -16.47 -1.57
C GLU A 52 20.46 -15.85 -1.04
N LYS A 53 20.19 -16.10 0.25
CA LYS A 53 19.06 -15.52 1.00
C LYS A 53 19.59 -14.75 2.22
N TRP A 54 18.89 -13.68 2.58
CA TRP A 54 19.18 -12.90 3.79
C TRP A 54 18.98 -13.74 5.04
N LYS A 55 19.94 -13.72 5.97
CA LYS A 55 19.77 -14.33 7.29
C LYS A 55 18.64 -13.64 8.05
N THR A 56 17.86 -14.43 8.79
CA THR A 56 16.82 -13.93 9.70
C THR A 56 17.18 -14.26 11.15
N ASP A 57 16.57 -13.53 12.08
CA ASP A 57 16.61 -13.84 13.50
C ASP A 57 15.32 -14.55 13.95
N GLU A 58 15.29 -14.99 15.21
CA GLU A 58 14.16 -15.72 15.78
C GLU A 58 12.88 -14.88 15.91
N VAL A 59 12.99 -13.56 16.08
CA VAL A 59 11.82 -12.67 16.15
C VAL A 59 11.12 -12.64 14.79
N VAL A 60 11.90 -12.47 13.72
CA VAL A 60 11.39 -12.48 12.34
C VAL A 60 10.80 -13.85 12.01
N LYS A 61 11.50 -14.95 12.32
CA LYS A 61 10.99 -16.30 12.04
C LYS A 61 9.64 -16.54 12.73
N LEU A 62 9.56 -16.31 14.04
CA LEU A 62 8.32 -16.50 14.81
C LEU A 62 7.19 -15.62 14.30
N GLY A 63 7.45 -14.34 14.06
CA GLY A 63 6.43 -13.42 13.54
C GLY A 63 5.93 -13.83 12.16
N MET A 64 6.82 -14.25 11.27
CA MET A 64 6.46 -14.70 9.92
C MET A 64 5.71 -16.04 9.95
N ASP A 65 6.03 -16.96 10.86
CA ASP A 65 5.25 -18.18 11.06
C ASP A 65 3.83 -17.88 11.54
N ASN A 66 3.66 -16.98 12.50
CA ASN A 66 2.34 -16.57 12.98
C ASN A 66 1.51 -15.93 11.86
N ILE A 67 2.13 -15.06 11.05
CA ILE A 67 1.47 -14.43 9.89
C ILE A 67 1.08 -15.50 8.87
N ARG A 68 1.99 -16.42 8.54
CA ARG A 68 1.74 -17.52 7.61
C ARG A 68 0.60 -18.41 8.10
N GLN A 69 0.60 -18.80 9.36
CA GLN A 69 -0.45 -19.63 9.94
C GLN A 69 -1.82 -18.93 9.90
N ALA A 70 -1.87 -17.63 10.17
CA ALA A 70 -3.12 -16.86 10.18
C ALA A 70 -3.84 -16.83 8.82
N ILE A 71 -3.07 -16.86 7.71
CA ILE A 71 -3.64 -16.70 6.37
C ILE A 71 -3.63 -17.99 5.53
N SER A 72 -2.62 -18.85 5.66
CA SER A 72 -2.47 -20.05 4.80
C SER A 72 -3.61 -21.05 5.00
N VAL A 73 -4.12 -21.21 6.23
CA VAL A 73 -5.29 -22.07 6.51
C VAL A 73 -6.58 -21.59 5.83
N ARG A 74 -6.62 -20.33 5.38
CA ARG A 74 -7.76 -19.74 4.66
C ARG A 74 -7.47 -19.56 3.17
N GLN A 75 -6.35 -20.06 2.66
CA GLN A 75 -5.90 -19.78 1.29
C GLN A 75 -6.91 -20.21 0.23
N ASP A 76 -7.53 -21.39 0.36
CA ASP A 76 -8.58 -21.85 -0.57
C ASP A 76 -9.81 -20.93 -0.54
N ASP A 77 -10.23 -20.48 0.66
CA ASP A 77 -11.33 -19.53 0.81
C ASP A 77 -11.01 -18.16 0.21
N ILE A 78 -9.78 -17.67 0.38
CA ILE A 78 -9.31 -16.42 -0.22
C ILE A 78 -9.33 -16.55 -1.74
N ILE A 79 -8.79 -17.64 -2.29
CA ILE A 79 -8.74 -17.89 -3.73
C ILE A 79 -10.15 -18.05 -4.30
N LYS A 80 -11.09 -18.68 -3.59
CA LYS A 80 -12.48 -18.83 -4.04
C LYS A 80 -13.39 -17.66 -3.69
N GLY A 81 -12.88 -16.65 -2.97
CA GLY A 81 -13.65 -15.47 -2.55
C GLY A 81 -14.77 -15.79 -1.55
N ARG A 82 -14.57 -16.77 -0.66
CA ARG A 82 -15.56 -17.24 0.32
C ARG A 82 -15.50 -16.54 1.68
N LEU A 83 -14.50 -15.69 1.90
CA LEU A 83 -14.33 -14.97 3.17
C LEU A 83 -15.27 -13.77 3.27
N SER A 84 -15.77 -13.53 4.48
CA SER A 84 -16.51 -12.31 4.83
C SER A 84 -15.56 -11.15 5.15
N THR A 85 -16.08 -9.92 5.18
CA THR A 85 -15.35 -8.74 5.68
C THR A 85 -14.82 -8.95 7.10
N HIS A 86 -15.61 -9.59 7.97
CA HIS A 86 -15.19 -9.90 9.34
C HIS A 86 -14.02 -10.90 9.37
N ASP A 87 -13.98 -11.88 8.45
CA ASP A 87 -12.83 -12.78 8.32
C ASP A 87 -11.55 -12.04 7.93
N TYR A 88 -11.62 -11.16 6.92
CA TYR A 88 -10.47 -10.36 6.50
C TYR A 88 -9.96 -9.47 7.64
N HIS A 89 -10.86 -8.84 8.40
CA HIS A 89 -10.47 -8.01 9.55
C HIS A 89 -9.74 -8.84 10.62
N ARG A 90 -10.23 -10.03 10.95
CA ARG A 90 -9.58 -10.91 11.93
C ARG A 90 -8.18 -11.33 11.50
N ILE A 91 -8.00 -11.69 10.22
CA ILE A 91 -6.68 -12.03 9.68
C ILE A 91 -5.77 -10.79 9.74
N ALA A 92 -6.25 -9.63 9.28
CA ALA A 92 -5.49 -8.39 9.26
C ALA A 92 -4.94 -8.00 10.64
N ILE A 93 -5.76 -8.11 11.70
CA ILE A 93 -5.34 -7.81 13.09
C ILE A 93 -4.18 -8.69 13.55
N VAL A 94 -4.21 -9.98 13.23
CA VAL A 94 -3.12 -10.90 13.61
C VAL A 94 -1.84 -10.53 12.87
N ILE A 95 -1.94 -10.19 11.60
CA ILE A 95 -0.79 -9.81 10.78
C ILE A 95 -0.18 -8.50 11.25
N GLU A 96 -1.01 -7.46 11.45
CA GLU A 96 -0.58 -6.14 11.90
C GLU A 96 0.15 -6.22 13.25
N ARG A 97 -0.37 -7.02 14.18
CA ARG A 97 0.29 -7.24 15.49
C ARG A 97 1.67 -7.88 15.33
N ASN A 98 1.79 -8.95 14.55
CA ASN A 98 3.07 -9.63 14.37
C ASN A 98 4.07 -8.76 13.59
N ALA A 99 3.63 -8.06 12.54
CA ALA A 99 4.47 -7.12 11.81
C ALA A 99 5.02 -6.02 12.74
N ALA A 100 4.18 -5.47 13.61
CA ALA A 100 4.60 -4.47 14.58
C ALA A 100 5.63 -5.02 15.59
N GLU A 101 5.48 -6.27 16.05
CA GLU A 101 6.49 -6.89 16.92
C GLU A 101 7.80 -7.20 16.21
N ILE A 102 7.76 -7.60 14.94
CA ILE A 102 8.97 -7.81 14.14
C ILE A 102 9.73 -6.49 14.02
N VAL A 103 9.06 -5.42 13.60
CA VAL A 103 9.69 -4.09 13.42
C VAL A 103 10.29 -3.59 14.73
N ARG A 104 9.64 -3.81 15.87
CA ARG A 104 10.14 -3.37 17.18
C ARG A 104 11.34 -4.16 17.67
N ASN A 105 11.36 -5.48 17.46
CA ASN A 105 12.24 -6.37 18.23
C ASN A 105 13.27 -7.13 17.38
N CYS A 106 13.22 -7.03 16.04
CA CYS A 106 14.19 -7.71 15.20
C CYS A 106 15.62 -7.20 15.44
N LYS A 107 16.58 -8.09 15.21
CA LYS A 107 18.02 -7.91 15.35
C LYS A 107 18.73 -8.29 14.05
N LEU A 108 18.08 -8.01 12.92
CA LEU A 108 18.63 -8.23 11.59
C LEU A 108 19.86 -7.35 11.37
N ALA A 109 20.81 -7.86 10.59
CA ALA A 109 21.86 -7.00 10.05
C ALA A 109 21.21 -5.88 9.22
N LYS A 110 21.80 -4.68 9.26
CA LYS A 110 21.23 -3.47 8.65
C LYS A 110 20.75 -3.66 7.20
N ASP A 111 21.48 -4.44 6.40
CA ASP A 111 21.13 -4.69 4.99
C ASP A 111 19.99 -5.70 4.84
N ALA A 112 19.96 -6.74 5.68
CA ALA A 112 18.84 -7.68 5.76
C ALA A 112 17.56 -6.99 6.24
N ASP A 113 17.67 -6.07 7.20
CA ASP A 113 16.55 -5.28 7.69
C ASP A 113 15.95 -4.36 6.61
N ARG A 114 16.79 -3.61 5.89
CA ARG A 114 16.33 -2.78 4.76
C ARG A 114 15.70 -3.63 3.66
N ALA A 115 16.28 -4.78 3.36
CA ALA A 115 15.69 -5.73 2.43
C ALA A 115 14.33 -6.24 2.92
N PHE A 116 14.20 -6.58 4.22
CA PHE A 116 12.96 -7.09 4.80
C PHE A 116 11.84 -6.05 4.73
N HIS A 117 12.15 -4.80 5.09
CA HIS A 117 11.22 -3.70 4.97
C HIS A 117 10.71 -3.52 3.53
N ARG A 118 11.61 -3.49 2.55
CA ARG A 118 11.26 -3.24 1.14
C ARG A 118 10.58 -4.43 0.45
N VAL A 119 11.02 -5.65 0.70
CA VAL A 119 10.60 -6.85 -0.04
C VAL A 119 9.38 -7.53 0.59
N VAL A 120 9.17 -7.33 1.89
CA VAL A 120 8.12 -8.01 2.65
C VAL A 120 7.17 -7.01 3.28
N LEU A 121 7.66 -6.11 4.14
CA LEU A 121 6.76 -5.31 5.00
C LEU A 121 5.89 -4.30 4.25
N VAL A 122 6.41 -3.62 3.22
CA VAL A 122 5.63 -2.65 2.44
C VAL A 122 4.37 -3.31 1.86
N ASP A 123 4.55 -4.31 0.98
CA ASP A 123 3.43 -4.99 0.33
C ASP A 123 2.53 -5.74 1.33
N LEU A 124 3.13 -6.27 2.43
CA LEU A 124 2.37 -6.92 3.50
C LEU A 124 1.41 -5.94 4.18
N LEU A 125 1.89 -4.76 4.58
CA LEU A 125 1.11 -3.76 5.31
C LEU A 125 0.10 -3.04 4.40
N ASP A 126 0.41 -2.87 3.12
CA ASP A 126 -0.56 -2.37 2.13
C ASP A 126 -1.72 -3.36 1.96
N GLY A 127 -1.41 -4.66 1.86
CA GLY A 127 -2.42 -5.72 1.81
C GLY A 127 -3.30 -5.76 3.06
N VAL A 128 -2.68 -5.65 4.25
CA VAL A 128 -3.40 -5.54 5.54
C VAL A 128 -4.31 -4.31 5.58
N THR A 129 -3.85 -3.17 5.07
CA THR A 129 -4.64 -1.94 5.01
C THR A 129 -5.87 -2.12 4.14
N LEU A 130 -5.73 -2.74 2.96
CA LEU A 130 -6.86 -3.07 2.10
C LEU A 130 -7.84 -4.03 2.78
N MET A 131 -7.34 -5.06 3.45
CA MET A 131 -8.17 -6.01 4.21
C MET A 131 -8.97 -5.32 5.32
N ARG A 132 -8.37 -4.34 6.02
CA ARG A 132 -8.97 -3.71 7.22
C ARG A 132 -9.88 -2.53 6.92
N THR A 133 -9.58 -1.74 5.90
CA THR A 133 -10.22 -0.42 5.71
C THR A 133 -11.18 -0.37 4.52
N SER A 134 -11.03 -1.28 3.56
CA SER A 134 -11.88 -1.28 2.38
C SER A 134 -13.31 -1.69 2.71
N LYS A 135 -14.27 -0.97 2.12
CA LYS A 135 -15.70 -1.32 2.16
C LYS A 135 -16.10 -2.29 1.04
N ASN A 136 -15.18 -2.62 0.13
CA ASN A 136 -15.40 -3.53 -0.99
C ASN A 136 -14.71 -4.87 -0.72
N ILE A 137 -15.51 -5.94 -0.64
CA ILE A 137 -15.03 -7.29 -0.36
C ILE A 137 -13.99 -7.81 -1.37
N GLN A 138 -14.06 -7.39 -2.64
CA GLN A 138 -13.08 -7.76 -3.65
C GLN A 138 -11.73 -7.07 -3.41
N ALA A 139 -11.74 -5.81 -2.96
CA ALA A 139 -10.51 -5.12 -2.59
C ALA A 139 -9.88 -5.72 -1.31
N GLN A 140 -10.69 -6.17 -0.35
CA GLN A 140 -10.19 -6.91 0.82
C GLN A 140 -9.53 -8.23 0.41
N ARG A 141 -10.13 -8.95 -0.55
CA ARG A 141 -9.55 -10.16 -1.15
C ARG A 141 -8.23 -9.87 -1.87
N VAL A 142 -8.15 -8.77 -2.64
CA VAL A 142 -6.91 -8.33 -3.27
C VAL A 142 -5.82 -8.08 -2.21
N GLY A 143 -6.17 -7.44 -1.10
CA GLY A 143 -5.25 -7.27 0.03
C GLY A 143 -4.71 -8.59 0.59
N ALA A 144 -5.59 -9.58 0.79
CA ALA A 144 -5.19 -10.91 1.26
C ALA A 144 -4.31 -11.67 0.25
N LEU A 145 -4.57 -11.53 -1.05
CA LEU A 145 -3.70 -12.08 -2.10
C LEU A 145 -2.33 -11.40 -2.12
N GLY A 146 -2.29 -10.08 -1.88
CA GLY A 146 -1.05 -9.31 -1.70
C GLY A 146 -0.23 -9.83 -0.52
N VAL A 147 -0.86 -10.05 0.64
CA VAL A 147 -0.20 -10.68 1.80
C VAL A 147 0.40 -12.04 1.44
N LEU A 148 -0.35 -12.91 0.76
CA LEU A 148 0.18 -14.21 0.30
C LEU A 148 1.39 -14.03 -0.61
N GLN A 149 1.41 -13.00 -1.45
CA GLN A 149 2.56 -12.69 -2.29
C GLN A 149 3.77 -12.20 -1.47
N SER A 150 3.58 -11.36 -0.45
CA SER A 150 4.65 -10.94 0.46
C SER A 150 5.26 -12.13 1.21
N LEU A 151 4.44 -13.11 1.61
CA LEU A 151 4.94 -14.34 2.20
C LEU A 151 5.77 -15.17 1.21
N ARG A 152 5.37 -15.23 -0.07
CA ARG A 152 6.17 -15.92 -1.11
C ARG A 152 7.51 -15.22 -1.29
N ASN A 153 7.52 -13.89 -1.29
CA ASN A 153 8.74 -13.10 -1.36
C ASN A 153 9.64 -13.39 -0.13
N TYR A 154 9.07 -13.45 1.08
CA TYR A 154 9.83 -13.83 2.27
C TYR A 154 10.54 -15.17 2.09
N GLY A 155 9.80 -16.22 1.73
CA GLY A 155 10.37 -17.55 1.49
C GLY A 155 11.42 -17.59 0.38
N LYS A 156 11.31 -16.71 -0.62
CA LYS A 156 12.26 -16.61 -1.73
C LYS A 156 13.57 -15.93 -1.32
N TYR A 157 13.51 -14.86 -0.53
CA TYR A 157 14.65 -13.99 -0.28
C TYR A 157 15.26 -14.09 1.12
N PHE A 158 14.59 -14.75 2.07
CA PHE A 158 15.02 -14.84 3.46
C PHE A 158 15.19 -16.29 3.89
N GLN A 159 16.20 -16.53 4.72
CA GLN A 159 16.45 -17.83 5.31
C GLN A 159 15.39 -18.12 6.37
N HIS A 160 14.71 -19.24 6.23
CA HIS A 160 13.77 -19.77 7.20
C HIS A 160 13.62 -21.26 6.88
N ASP A 161 14.21 -22.12 7.71
CA ASP A 161 14.25 -23.56 7.46
C ASP A 161 12.85 -24.16 7.52
N GLY A 162 12.50 -24.98 6.52
CA GLY A 162 11.17 -25.58 6.43
C GLY A 162 10.06 -24.62 5.97
N TRP A 163 10.38 -23.39 5.54
CA TRP A 163 9.37 -22.46 5.06
C TRP A 163 8.66 -22.98 3.79
N SER A 164 7.35 -23.15 3.88
CA SER A 164 6.47 -23.44 2.75
C SER A 164 5.14 -22.71 2.90
N LEU A 165 4.60 -22.23 1.78
CA LEU A 165 3.26 -21.64 1.67
C LEU A 165 2.25 -22.57 1.00
N ASP A 166 2.67 -23.77 0.67
CA ASP A 166 1.72 -24.78 0.26
C ASP A 166 0.88 -25.15 1.48
N ALA A 167 -0.43 -25.33 1.28
CA ALA A 167 -1.27 -25.86 2.32
C ALA A 167 -0.68 -27.21 2.77
N VAL A 168 -0.34 -27.32 4.06
CA VAL A 168 -0.06 -28.63 4.66
C VAL A 168 -1.31 -29.45 4.43
N LYS A 169 -1.23 -30.48 3.57
CA LYS A 169 -2.31 -31.43 3.42
C LYS A 169 -2.54 -32.04 4.79
N SER A 170 -3.68 -31.75 5.41
CA SER A 170 -4.15 -32.55 6.53
C SER A 170 -4.53 -33.92 5.96
N ASP A 171 -3.75 -34.93 6.29
CA ASP A 171 -4.10 -36.34 6.08
C ASP A 171 -5.42 -36.69 6.81
#